data_AF-A0A529LA64-F1
#
_entry.id   AF-A0A529LA64-F1
#
_cell.length_a   1.000
_cell.length_b   1.000
_cell.length_c   1.000
_cell.angle_alpha   90.00
_cell.angle_beta   90.00
_cell.angle_gamma   90.00
#
_symmetry.space_group_name_H-M   'P 1'
#
loop_
_entity.id
_entity.type
_entity.pdbx_description
1 polymer ?
#
loop_
_entity_poly.entity_id
_entity_poly.type
_entity_poly.pdbx_seq_one_letter_code
_entity_poly.pdbx_strand_id
1 'polypeptide(L)'
;VGDKIDVIMDGGVQRGTHVLKALSLGAKAVGVGRYYLFPLAAAGQAGVERALEQMRAEIERGMKLMGCTSVEQLSRANLRFR
;
A
#
# COMPACT_ATOMS: atom_id res chain seq x y z
N VAL A 1 -3.69 -13.62 -16.49
CA VAL A 1 -3.26 -12.34 -17.10
C VAL A 1 -4.52 -11.57 -17.48
N GLY A 2 -4.75 -10.39 -16.89
CA GLY A 2 -6.10 -9.86 -16.59
C GLY A 2 -6.63 -10.44 -15.27
N ASP A 3 -7.94 -10.34 -14.99
CA ASP A 3 -8.60 -10.80 -13.74
C ASP A 3 -8.52 -12.31 -13.48
N LYS A 4 -7.79 -13.05 -14.32
CA LYS A 4 -7.63 -14.51 -14.24
C LYS A 4 -6.50 -14.94 -13.30
N ILE A 5 -5.56 -14.03 -12.98
CA ILE A 5 -4.42 -14.32 -12.11
C ILE A 5 -4.10 -13.06 -11.30
N ASP A 6 -4.02 -13.20 -9.98
CA ASP A 6 -3.62 -12.10 -9.11
C ASP A 6 -2.14 -11.75 -9.29
N VAL A 7 -1.86 -10.46 -9.49
CA VAL A 7 -0.51 -9.92 -9.60
C VAL A 7 -0.19 -9.13 -8.34
N ILE A 8 0.90 -9.50 -7.66
CA ILE A 8 1.35 -8.83 -6.43
C ILE A 8 2.66 -8.08 -6.72
N MET A 9 2.85 -6.91 -6.13
CA MET A 9 4.07 -6.11 -6.24
C MET A 9 4.76 -6.00 -4.88
N ASP A 10 6.08 -6.22 -4.83
CA ASP A 10 6.90 -5.92 -3.65
C ASP A 10 8.15 -5.14 -4.09
N GLY A 11 8.87 -4.57 -3.13
CA GLY A 11 10.09 -3.80 -3.33
C GLY A 11 9.88 -2.31 -3.07
N GLY A 12 10.43 -1.80 -1.96
CA GLY A 12 10.45 -0.36 -1.67
C GLY A 12 9.14 0.24 -1.15
N VAL A 13 8.16 -0.58 -0.77
CA VAL A 13 6.93 -0.11 -0.12
C VAL A 13 7.24 0.33 1.31
N GLN A 14 7.08 1.63 1.57
CA GLN A 14 7.37 2.26 2.87
C GLN A 14 6.33 3.30 3.29
N ARG A 15 5.37 3.62 2.41
CA ARG A 15 4.34 4.65 2.60
C ARG A 15 3.03 4.17 2.00
N GLY A 16 1.91 4.63 2.56
CA GLY A 16 0.58 4.32 2.03
C GLY A 16 0.41 4.72 0.56
N THR A 17 1.02 5.83 0.13
CA THR A 17 0.97 6.28 -1.27
C THR A 17 1.70 5.35 -2.25
N HIS A 18 2.68 4.56 -1.79
CA HIS A 18 3.31 3.54 -2.63
C HIS A 18 2.31 2.41 -2.91
N VAL A 19 1.56 2.00 -1.88
CA VAL A 19 0.48 1.01 -2.00
C VAL A 19 -0.58 1.50 -2.98
N LEU A 20 -1.08 2.73 -2.80
CA LEU A 20 -2.11 3.29 -3.66
C LEU A 20 -1.69 3.37 -5.13
N LYS A 21 -0.42 3.72 -5.41
CA LYS A 21 0.12 3.71 -6.76
C LYS A 21 0.19 2.30 -7.35
N ALA A 22 0.65 1.31 -6.59
CA ALA A 22 0.72 -0.07 -7.03
C ALA A 22 -0.68 -0.64 -7.35
N LEU A 23 -1.65 -0.40 -6.48
CA LEU A 23 -3.05 -0.79 -6.71
C LEU A 23 -3.62 -0.08 -7.94
N SER A 24 -3.38 1.22 -8.09
CA SER A 24 -3.80 2.01 -9.26
C SER A 24 -3.17 1.53 -10.58
N LEU A 25 -1.99 0.90 -10.54
CA LEU A 25 -1.35 0.28 -11.70
C LEU A 25 -1.93 -1.10 -12.04
N GLY A 26 -2.74 -1.69 -11.15
CA GLY A 26 -3.37 -2.99 -11.34
C GLY A 26 -2.79 -4.12 -10.49
N ALA A 27 -1.96 -3.83 -9.49
CA ALA A 27 -1.57 -4.85 -8.51
C ALA A 27 -2.78 -5.21 -7.62
N LYS A 28 -2.96 -6.50 -7.30
CA LYS A 28 -3.97 -6.99 -6.35
C LYS A 28 -3.60 -6.66 -4.91
N ALA A 29 -2.32 -6.78 -4.59
CA ALA A 29 -1.77 -6.54 -3.27
C ALA A 29 -0.33 -6.09 -3.37
N VAL A 30 0.21 -5.61 -2.24
CA VAL A 30 1.61 -5.28 -2.11
C VAL A 30 2.28 -6.07 -0.99
N GLY A 31 3.51 -6.52 -1.24
CA GLY A 31 4.38 -7.07 -0.22
C GLY A 31 5.07 -5.97 0.58
N VAL A 32 5.44 -6.30 1.82
CA VAL A 32 6.28 -5.46 2.68
C VAL A 32 7.42 -6.30 3.24
N GLY A 33 8.62 -6.15 2.68
CA GLY A 33 9.83 -6.82 3.18
C GLY A 33 10.43 -6.10 4.40
N ARG A 34 11.52 -5.34 4.18
CA ARG A 34 12.27 -4.65 5.27
C ARG A 34 11.45 -3.74 6.17
N TYR A 35 10.28 -3.28 5.70
CA TYR A 35 9.42 -2.35 6.43
C TYR A 35 9.09 -2.83 7.84
N TYR A 36 8.73 -4.09 8.04
CA TYR A 36 8.36 -4.59 9.37
C TYR A 36 9.58 -4.91 10.26
N LEU A 37 10.78 -5.11 9.68
CA LEU A 37 11.98 -5.48 10.42
C LEU A 37 12.51 -4.34 11.30
N PHE A 38 12.46 -3.10 10.82
CA PHE A 38 12.91 -1.95 11.60
C PHE A 38 12.07 -1.68 12.86
N PRO A 39 10.72 -1.60 12.79
CA PRO A 39 9.90 -1.45 13.99
C PRO A 39 9.96 -2.68 14.91
N LEU A 40 10.13 -3.88 14.34
CA LEU A 40 10.38 -5.10 15.12
C LEU A 40 11.66 -4.98 15.96
N ALA A 41 12.75 -4.51 15.36
CA ALA A 41 14.01 -4.28 16.07
C ALA A 41 13.90 -3.15 17.11
N ALA A 42 13.09 -2.13 16.84
CA ALA A 42 12.96 -0.96 17.71
C ALA A 42 12.08 -1.21 18.95
N ALA A 43 10.97 -1.95 18.81
CA ALA A 43 9.98 -2.11 19.87
C ALA A 43 9.24 -3.47 19.84
N GLY A 44 9.84 -4.49 19.22
CA GLY A 44 9.23 -5.81 19.12
C GLY A 44 7.88 -5.79 18.38
N GLN A 45 6.96 -6.65 18.82
CA GLN A 45 5.61 -6.76 18.26
C GLN A 45 4.84 -5.42 18.29
N ALA A 46 4.91 -4.69 19.40
CA ALA A 46 4.21 -3.40 19.54
C ALA A 46 4.68 -2.36 18.50
N GLY A 47 5.96 -2.40 18.14
CA GLY A 47 6.50 -1.59 17.06
C GLY A 47 5.88 -1.95 15.71
N VAL A 48 5.80 -3.25 15.40
CA VAL A 48 5.22 -3.75 14.14
C VAL A 48 3.75 -3.38 14.04
N GLU A 49 2.96 -3.59 15.09
CA GLU A 49 1.54 -3.24 15.13
C GLU A 49 1.33 -1.74 14.88
N ARG A 50 2.11 -0.89 15.57
CA ARG A 50 2.06 0.56 15.35
C ARG A 50 2.41 0.93 13.91
N ALA A 51 3.42 0.31 13.32
CA ALA A 51 3.82 0.59 11.94
C ALA A 51 2.76 0.14 10.93
N LEU A 52 2.08 -0.98 11.16
CA LEU A 52 0.97 -1.44 10.32
C LEU A 52 -0.25 -0.53 10.45
N GLU A 53 -0.59 -0.07 11.66
CA GLU A 53 -1.69 0.87 11.88
C GLU A 53 -1.42 2.22 11.22
N GLN A 54 -0.18 2.72 11.29
CA GLN A 54 0.24 3.93 10.56
C GLN A 54 0.09 3.75 9.05
N MET A 55 0.52 2.62 8.49
CA MET A 55 0.38 2.32 7.06
C MET A 55 -1.10 2.29 6.65
N ARG A 56 -1.96 1.64 7.44
CA ARG A 56 -3.40 1.63 7.22
C ARG A 56 -3.98 3.05 7.23
N ALA A 57 -3.66 3.84 8.25
CA ALA A 57 -4.14 5.21 8.37
C ALA A 57 -3.67 6.11 7.20
N GLU A 58 -2.46 5.90 6.68
CA GLU A 58 -1.98 6.59 5.47
C GLU A 58 -2.75 6.19 4.21
N ILE A 59 -3.04 4.90 4.03
CA ILE A 59 -3.83 4.39 2.90
C ILE A 59 -5.24 4.97 2.94
N GLU A 60 -5.94 4.87 4.08
CA GLU A 60 -7.29 5.40 4.25
C GLU A 60 -7.33 6.92 4.00
N ARG A 61 -6.34 7.66 4.52
CA ARG A 61 -6.22 9.11 4.29
C ARG A 61 -6.00 9.42 2.82
N GLY A 62 -5.11 8.68 2.14
CA GLY A 62 -4.85 8.86 0.72
C GLY A 62 -6.08 8.60 -0.14
N MET A 63 -6.83 7.54 0.15
CA MET A 63 -8.10 7.25 -0.54
C MET A 63 -9.12 8.37 -0.33
N LYS A 64 -9.30 8.85 0.92
CA LYS A 64 -10.18 9.99 1.22
C LYS A 64 -9.81 11.24 0.42
N LEU A 65 -8.52 11.57 0.34
CA LEU A 65 -8.02 12.73 -0.41
C LEU A 65 -8.20 12.59 -1.93
N MET A 66 -8.23 11.36 -2.44
CA MET A 66 -8.50 11.08 -3.86
C MET A 66 -10.00 10.96 -4.17
N GLY A 67 -10.88 11.04 -3.16
CA GLY A 67 -12.31 10.81 -3.33
C GLY A 67 -12.67 9.34 -3.57
N CYS A 68 -11.80 8.40 -3.19
CA CYS A 68 -12.05 6.97 -3.32
C CYS A 68 -12.61 6.41 -2.00
N THR A 69 -13.76 5.77 -2.05
CA THR A 69 -14.39 5.09 -0.90
C THR A 69 -14.08 3.59 -0.86
N SER A 70 -13.60 3.02 -1.97
CA SER A 70 -13.20 1.62 -2.06
C SER A 70 -11.94 1.45 -2.93
N VAL A 71 -11.22 0.35 -2.73
CA VAL A 71 -9.97 0.07 -3.48
C VAL A 71 -10.24 -0.22 -4.96
N GLU A 72 -11.43 -0.70 -5.27
CA GLU A 72 -11.91 -0.97 -6.64
C GLU A 72 -12.06 0.31 -7.47
N GLN A 73 -12.16 1.47 -6.83
CA GLN A 73 -12.20 2.77 -7.51
C GLN A 73 -10.79 3.27 -7.92
N LEU A 74 -9.72 2.61 -7.47
CA LEU A 74 -8.37 2.94 -7.88
C LEU A 74 -8.13 2.45 -9.31
N SER A 75 -7.57 3.33 -10.13
CA SER A 75 -7.32 3.06 -11.54
C SER A 75 -6.11 3.83 -12.03
N ARG A 76 -5.70 3.58 -13.28
CA ARG A 76 -4.61 4.33 -13.91
C ARG A 76 -4.87 5.83 -14.02
N ALA A 77 -6.13 6.27 -13.91
CA ALA A 77 -6.49 7.70 -13.89
C ALA A 77 -5.96 8.43 -12.64
N ASN A 78 -5.66 7.72 -11.55
CA ASN A 78 -5.04 8.28 -10.34
C ASN A 78 -3.56 8.66 -10.56
N LEU A 79 -2.96 8.29 -11.69
CA LEU A 79 -1.52 8.39 -11.93
C LEU A 79 -1.21 9.36 -13.07
N ARG A 80 -0.11 10.10 -12.91
CA ARG A 80 0.55 10.84 -13.98
C ARG A 80 1.97 10.33 -14.12
N PHE A 81 2.30 9.83 -15.31
CA PHE A 81 3.65 9.42 -15.66
C PHE A 81 4.47 10.66 -16.06
N ARG A 82 5.75 10.63 -15.72
CA ARG A 82 6.76 11.62 -16.13
C ARG A 82 7.85 10.89 -16.87
#